data_AF-A0A355QI52-F1
#
_entry.id   AF-A0A355QI52-F1
#
_cell.length_a   1.000
_cell.length_b   1.000
_cell.length_c   1.000
_cell.angle_alpha   90.00
_cell.angle_beta   90.00
_cell.angle_gamma   90.00
#
_symmetry.space_group_name_H-M   'P 1'
#
loop_
_entity.id
_entity.type
_entity.pdbx_description
1 polymer ?
#
loop_
_entity_poly.entity_id
_entity_poly.type
_entity_poly.pdbx_seq_one_letter_code
_entity_poly.pdbx_strand_id
1 'polypeptide(L)' 'MAIDQVTDCPVLRGSRVAMRPLEVDDFSEWQVVRRRNADWLTAWEPRRGFGQPDPAVDRQAFAMRCAARRRERQLGTGWG' A
#
# COMPACT_ATOMS: atom_id res chain seq x y z
N MET A 1 9.67 -20.65 18.28
CA MET A 1 10.48 -19.47 17.90
C MET A 1 9.57 -18.50 17.17
N ALA A 2 9.03 -17.50 17.87
CA ALA A 2 8.35 -16.39 17.24
C ALA A 2 9.45 -15.43 16.77
N ILE A 3 9.63 -15.34 15.44
CA ILE A 3 10.34 -14.21 14.86
C ILE A 3 9.51 -12.97 15.18
N ASP A 4 9.95 -12.24 16.20
CA ASP A 4 9.45 -10.91 16.53
C ASP A 4 9.56 -10.08 15.25
N GLN A 5 8.41 -9.81 14.63
CA GLN A 5 8.34 -9.00 13.41
C GLN A 5 8.81 -7.61 13.81
N VAL A 6 10.06 -7.29 13.50
CA VAL A 6 10.60 -5.94 13.62
C VAL A 6 9.62 -5.02 12.90
N THR A 7 8.81 -4.33 13.71
CA THR A 7 7.80 -3.41 13.21
C THR A 7 8.54 -2.14 12.86
N ASP A 8 9.19 -2.14 11.70
CA ASP A 8 10.11 -1.09 11.27
C ASP A 8 9.41 0.25 10.98
N CYS A 9 8.08 0.27 11.04
CA CYS A 9 7.26 1.48 11.03
C CYS A 9 6.18 1.40 12.12
N PRO A 10 6.19 2.32 13.10
CA PRO A 10 5.22 2.28 14.19
C PRO A 10 3.80 2.53 13.69
N VAL A 11 2.82 1.91 14.36
CA VAL A 11 1.42 2.30 14.22
C VAL A 11 1.21 3.64 14.92
N LEU A 12 0.90 4.68 14.16
CA LEU A 12 0.61 6.01 14.68
C LEU A 12 -0.88 6.09 15.00
N ARG A 13 -1.23 6.43 16.24
CA ARG A 13 -2.62 6.51 16.71
C ARG A 13 -2.97 7.94 17.10
N GLY A 14 -3.99 8.49 16.46
CA GLY A 14 -4.66 9.72 16.87
C GLY A 14 -6.00 9.43 17.56
N SER A 15 -6.81 10.46 17.77
CA SER A 15 -8.09 10.34 18.50
C SER A 15 -9.16 9.51 17.75
N ARG A 16 -9.18 9.58 16.40
CA ARG A 16 -10.16 8.85 15.55
C ARG A 16 -9.53 8.12 14.38
N VAL A 17 -8.22 8.33 14.15
CA VAL A 17 -7.51 7.83 12.97
C VAL A 17 -6.26 7.10 13.44
N ALA A 18 -5.98 5.97 12.82
CA ALA A 18 -4.71 5.26 12.96
C ALA A 18 -4.04 5.17 11.60
N MET A 19 -2.72 5.30 11.57
CA MET A 19 -1.90 5.04 10.41
C MET A 19 -1.03 3.83 10.71
N ARG A 20 -1.03 2.88 9.79
CA ARG A 20 -0.24 1.66 9.86
C ARG A 20 0.29 1.30 8.47
N PRO A 21 1.33 0.46 8.40
CA PRO A 21 1.67 -0.24 7.17
C PRO A 21 0.44 -0.88 6.51
N LEU A 22 0.36 -0.72 5.18
CA LEU A 22 -0.58 -1.43 4.33
C LEU A 22 -0.08 -2.87 4.16
N GLU A 23 -0.97 -3.82 4.34
CA GLU A 23 -0.69 -5.26 4.26
C GLU A 23 -1.57 -5.93 3.20
N VAL A 24 -1.19 -7.15 2.78
CA VAL A 24 -1.86 -7.86 1.68
C VAL A 24 -3.35 -8.13 1.97
N ASP A 25 -3.70 -8.29 3.25
CA ASP A 25 -5.08 -8.55 3.68
C ASP A 25 -5.99 -7.33 3.56
N ASP A 26 -5.42 -6.13 3.38
CA ASP A 26 -6.18 -4.90 3.14
C ASP A 26 -6.74 -4.82 1.71
N PHE A 27 -6.40 -5.77 0.84
CA PHE A 27 -6.70 -5.69 -0.59
C PHE A 27 -8.18 -5.43 -0.90
N SER A 28 -9.09 -6.15 -0.23
CA SER A 28 -10.53 -6.05 -0.51
C SER A 28 -11.07 -4.65 -0.21
N GLU A 29 -10.73 -4.10 0.95
CA GLU A 29 -11.15 -2.77 1.40
C GLU A 29 -10.48 -1.68 0.56
N TRP A 30 -9.17 -1.81 0.33
CA TRP A 30 -8.41 -0.87 -0.47
C TRP A 30 -8.91 -0.82 -1.93
N GLN A 31 -9.20 -1.96 -2.55
CA GLN A 31 -9.76 -2.04 -3.91
C GLN A 31 -11.08 -1.26 -4.03
N VAL A 32 -11.96 -1.38 -3.04
CA VAL A 32 -13.25 -0.68 -3.05
C VAL A 32 -13.05 0.83 -3.07
N VAL A 33 -12.17 1.36 -2.21
CA VAL A 33 -11.86 2.79 -2.17
C VAL A 33 -11.28 3.26 -3.49
N ARG A 34 -10.32 2.50 -4.06
CA ARG A 34 -9.68 2.83 -5.34
C ARG A 34 -10.69 2.90 -6.49
N ARG A 35 -11.54 1.88 -6.63
CA ARG A 35 -12.52 1.81 -7.72
C ARG A 35 -13.57 2.90 -7.62
N ARG A 36 -14.09 3.18 -6.42
CA ARG A 36 -15.11 4.22 -6.20
C ARG A 36 -14.61 5.63 -6.46
N ASN A 37 -13.30 5.86 -6.36
CA ASN A 37 -12.69 7.17 -6.54
C ASN A 37 -11.82 7.25 -7.81
N ALA A 38 -11.93 6.28 -8.72
CA ALA A 38 -11.03 6.18 -9.88
C ALA A 38 -11.08 7.43 -10.76
N ASP A 39 -12.27 7.93 -11.07
CA ASP A 39 -12.45 9.11 -11.92
C ASP A 39 -11.80 10.37 -11.31
N TRP A 40 -11.86 10.50 -9.99
CA TRP A 40 -11.24 11.60 -9.27
C TRP A 40 -9.71 11.44 -9.17
N LEU A 41 -9.22 10.24 -8.86
CA LEU A 41 -7.80 9.97 -8.62
C LEU A 41 -6.97 9.96 -9.90
N THR A 42 -7.51 9.47 -11.01
CA THR A 42 -6.75 9.20 -12.25
C THR A 42 -6.09 10.47 -12.82
N ALA A 43 -6.70 11.65 -12.62
CA ALA A 43 -6.13 12.91 -13.07
C ALA A 43 -4.84 13.31 -12.33
N TRP A 44 -4.64 12.81 -11.11
CA TRP A 44 -3.55 13.21 -10.21
C TRP A 44 -2.48 12.14 -10.03
N GLU A 45 -2.72 10.93 -10.52
CA GLU A 45 -1.83 9.80 -10.29
C GLU A 45 -0.76 9.65 -11.38
N PRO A 46 0.44 9.14 -11.01
CA PRO A 46 1.42 8.72 -12.00
C PRO A 46 0.79 7.72 -12.97
N ARG A 47 0.95 7.98 -14.27
CA ARG A 47 0.50 7.05 -15.31
C ARG A 47 1.24 5.72 -15.12
N ARG A 48 0.49 4.62 -15.16
CA ARG A 48 1.07 3.28 -15.12
C ARG A 48 1.95 3.04 -16.34
N GLY A 49 3.07 2.36 -16.12
CA GLY A 49 3.91 1.87 -17.21
C GLY A 49 3.15 0.89 -18.09
N PHE A 50 3.51 0.82 -19.37
CA PHE A 50 2.92 -0.14 -20.30
C PHE A 50 3.08 -1.58 -19.79
N GLY A 51 2.01 -2.36 -19.80
CA GLY A 51 2.01 -3.75 -19.35
C GLY A 51 2.09 -3.97 -17.83
N GLN A 52 2.16 -2.93 -17.00
CA GLN A 52 2.10 -3.12 -15.55
C GLN A 52 0.69 -3.47 -15.09
N PRO A 53 0.51 -4.54 -14.28
CA PRO A 53 -0.78 -4.89 -13.72
C PRO A 53 -1.26 -3.79 -12.75
N ASP A 54 -2.55 -3.48 -12.79
CA ASP A 54 -3.14 -2.48 -11.89
C ASP A 54 -3.34 -3.10 -10.49
N PRO A 55 -2.66 -2.60 -9.45
CA PRO A 55 -2.86 -3.11 -8.10
C PRO A 55 -4.32 -3.00 -7.66
N ALA A 56 -5.11 -2.05 -8.19
CA ALA A 56 -6.54 -1.86 -7.89
C ALA A 56 -7.45 -3.01 -8.38
N VAL A 57 -6.97 -3.89 -9.25
CA VAL A 57 -7.75 -5.04 -9.74
C VAL A 57 -7.02 -6.38 -9.62
N ASP A 58 -5.70 -6.35 -9.38
CA ASP A 58 -4.84 -7.52 -9.26
C ASP A 58 -4.23 -7.61 -7.85
N ARG A 59 -4.64 -8.65 -7.09
CA ARG A 59 -4.16 -8.90 -5.72
C ARG A 59 -2.67 -9.19 -5.65
N GLN A 60 -2.10 -9.85 -6.66
CA GLN A 60 -0.67 -10.14 -6.70
C GLN A 60 0.13 -8.86 -6.94
N ALA A 61 -0.32 -7.99 -7.85
CA ALA A 61 0.27 -6.67 -8.05
C ALA A 61 0.22 -5.81 -6.77
N PHE A 62 -0.90 -5.86 -6.04
CA PHE A 62 -1.04 -5.22 -4.74
C PHE A 62 -0.07 -5.79 -3.68
N ALA A 63 0.09 -7.12 -3.63
CA ALA A 63 1.03 -7.76 -2.71
C ALA A 63 2.48 -7.36 -2.99
N MET A 64 2.87 -7.31 -4.27
CA MET A 64 4.19 -6.82 -4.68
C MET A 64 4.41 -5.36 -4.25
N ARG A 65 3.39 -4.51 -4.37
CA ARG A 65 3.42 -3.13 -3.88
C ARG A 65 3.66 -3.07 -2.36
N CYS A 66 2.98 -3.88 -1.57
CA CYS A 66 3.17 -3.92 -0.12
C CYS A 66 4.60 -4.33 0.25
N ALA A 67 5.14 -5.36 -0.42
CA ALA A 67 6.52 -5.80 -0.22
C ALA A 67 7.55 -4.73 -0.62
N ALA A 68 7.35 -4.06 -1.76
CA ALA A 68 8.22 -2.96 -2.20
C ALA A 68 8.24 -1.81 -1.16
N ARG A 69 7.05 -1.38 -0.69
CA ARG A 69 6.94 -0.35 0.36
C ARG A 69 7.59 -0.74 1.67
N ARG A 70 7.52 -2.02 2.06
CA ARG A 70 8.24 -2.54 3.24
C ARG A 70 9.76 -2.42 3.07
N ARG A 71 10.28 -2.81 1.91
CA ARG A 71 11.71 -2.73 1.59
C ARG A 71 12.22 -1.29 1.55
N GLU A 72 11.48 -0.39 0.91
CA GLU A 72 11.83 1.04 0.84
C GLU A 72 11.93 1.69 2.23
N ARG A 73 11.06 1.30 3.17
CA ARG A 73 11.12 1.76 4.57
C ARG A 73 12.38 1.27 5.27
N GLN A 74 12.70 -0.02 5.14
CA GLN A 74 13.92 -0.62 5.70
C GLN A 74 15.20 0.04 5.18
N LEU A 75 15.17 0.53 3.95
CA LEU A 75 16.31 1.22 3.31
C LEU A 75 16.31 2.73 3.55
N GLY A 76 15.29 3.30 4.21
CA GLY A 76 15.15 4.74 4.38
C GLY A 76 14.95 5.51 3.07
N THR A 77 14.41 4.86 2.04
CA THR A 77 14.19 5.45 0.70
C THR A 77 12.72 5.68 0.35
N GLY A 78 11.79 5.24 1.23
CA GLY A 78 10.34 5.29 1.02
C GLY A 78 9.68 6.65 1.29
N TRP A 79 10.15 7.72 0.63
CA TRP A 79 9.63 9.08 0.81
C TRP A 79 8.41 9.43 -0.06
N GLY A 80 7.89 8.48 -0.85
CA GLY A 80 6.74 8.67 -1.75
C GLY A 80 5.95 7.40 -1.98
#